data_AF-A0A7Y8IBS0-F1
#
_entry.id   AF-A0A7Y8IBS0-F1
#
_cell.length_a   1.000
_cell.length_b   1.000
_cell.length_c   1.000
_cell.angle_alpha   90.00
_cell.angle_beta   90.00
_cell.angle_gamma   90.00
#
_symmetry.space_group_name_H-M   'P 1'
#
loop_
_entity.id
_entity.type
_entity.pdbx_description
1 polymer ?
#
loop_
_entity_poly.entity_id
_entity_poly.type
_entity_poly.pdbx_seq_one_letter_code
_entity_poly.pdbx_strand_id
1 'polypeptide(L)' 'VALCMGERGRMSRVFAPRMGAAWTYAPLRRDRSSAPGQLTAQEMREIWERLG' A
#
# COMPACT_ATOMS: atom_id res chain seq x y z
N VAL A 1 5.45 11.74 2.46
CA VAL A 1 4.62 10.51 2.39
C VAL A 1 3.28 10.82 3.03
N ALA A 2 2.17 10.45 2.38
CA ALA A 2 0.81 10.70 2.86
C ALA A 2 -0.05 9.45 2.64
N LEU A 3 -0.64 8.91 3.70
CA LEU A 3 -1.39 7.66 3.69
C LEU A 3 -2.65 7.78 4.55
N CYS A 4 -3.79 7.36 4.01
CA CYS A 4 -5.04 7.22 4.76
C CYS A 4 -5.11 5.82 5.37
N MET A 5 -5.52 5.75 6.65
CA MET A 5 -5.65 4.50 7.38
C MET A 5 -7.00 3.83 7.12
N GLY A 6 -7.11 2.53 7.42
CA GLY A 6 -8.35 1.79 7.26
C GLY A 6 -8.59 1.26 5.86
N GLU A 7 -9.64 0.46 5.72
CA GLU A 7 -9.98 -0.24 4.49
C GLU A 7 -10.20 0.73 3.31
N ARG A 8 -10.94 1.80 3.56
CA ARG A 8 -11.19 2.88 2.58
C ARG A 8 -9.93 3.64 2.18
N GLY A 9 -8.88 3.59 3.02
CA GLY A 9 -7.60 4.24 2.77
C GLY A 9 -6.64 3.45 1.87
N ARG A 10 -6.93 2.18 1.54
CA ARG A 10 -6.05 1.31 0.75
C ARG A 10 -5.54 1.95 -0.54
N MET A 11 -6.41 2.64 -1.28
CA MET A 11 -6.05 3.29 -2.54
C MET A 11 -4.94 4.33 -2.34
N SER A 12 -4.96 5.10 -1.24
CA SER A 12 -3.89 6.06 -0.95
C SER A 12 -2.53 5.38 -0.84
N ARG A 13 -2.47 4.14 -0.33
CA ARG A 13 -1.21 3.37 -0.21
C ARG A 13 -0.67 2.90 -1.55
N VAL A 14 -1.56 2.56 -2.48
CA VAL A 14 -1.23 2.10 -3.84
C VAL A 14 -0.74 3.25 -4.71
N PHE A 15 -1.46 4.38 -4.71
CA PHE A 15 -1.24 5.46 -5.67
C PHE A 15 -0.31 6.56 -5.16
N ALA A 16 -0.17 6.76 -3.83
CA ALA A 16 0.68 7.84 -3.32
C ALA A 16 2.12 7.77 -3.86
N PRO A 17 2.79 6.60 -3.99
CA PRO A 17 4.12 6.55 -4.59
C PRO A 17 4.16 7.01 -6.05
N ARG A 18 3.14 6.69 -6.83
CA ARG A 18 2.98 7.14 -8.23
C ARG A 18 2.59 8.62 -8.34
N MET A 19 2.15 9.23 -7.24
CA MET A 19 1.77 10.66 -7.14
C MET A 19 2.83 11.51 -6.41
N GLY A 20 4.05 11.00 -6.24
CA GLY A 20 5.18 11.77 -5.69
C GLY A 20 5.54 11.46 -4.23
N ALA A 21 4.89 10.50 -3.57
CA ALA A 21 5.38 10.01 -2.29
C ALA A 21 6.66 9.17 -2.49
N ALA A 22 7.69 9.41 -1.69
CA ALA A 22 8.96 8.67 -1.80
C ALA A 22 8.82 7.16 -1.53
N TRP A 23 7.84 6.75 -0.71
CA TRP A 23 7.62 5.36 -0.33
C TRP A 23 6.20 5.12 0.19
N THR A 24 5.81 3.86 0.28
CA THR A 24 4.62 3.36 0.98
C THR A 24 5.01 2.19 1.87
N TYR A 25 4.18 1.85 2.85
CA TYR A 25 4.45 0.75 3.78
C TYR A 25 3.57 -0.45 3.47
N ALA A 26 4.20 -1.62 3.36
CA ALA A 26 3.55 -2.89 3.08
C ALA A 26 4.19 -4.01 3.92
N PRO A 27 3.44 -4.70 4.81
CA PRO A 27 3.97 -5.82 5.57
C PRO A 27 4.28 -7.04 4.67
N LEU A 28 5.21 -7.89 5.10
CA LEU A 28 5.54 -9.12 4.35
C LEU A 28 4.41 -10.17 4.40
N ARG A 29 3.64 -10.18 5.48
CA ARG A 29 2.51 -11.08 5.70
C ARG A 29 1.36 -10.31 6.33
N ARG A 30 0.12 -10.72 6.07
CA ARG A 30 -1.08 -10.02 6.58
C ARG A 30 -1.15 -9.98 8.11
N ASP A 31 -0.67 -11.03 8.79
CA ASP A 31 -0.56 -11.12 10.26
C ASP A 31 0.47 -10.16 10.88
N ARG A 32 1.34 -9.56 10.06
CA ARG A 32 2.33 -8.55 10.47
C ARG A 32 1.90 -7.13 10.14
N SER A 33 0.62 -6.92 9.85
CA SER A 33 0.10 -5.58 9.59
C SER A 33 0.16 -4.73 10.85
N SER A 34 0.83 -3.58 10.78
CA SER A 34 0.90 -2.61 11.88
C SER A 34 -0.32 -1.70 11.93
N ALA A 35 -1.14 -1.69 10.87
CA ALA A 35 -2.36 -0.90 10.84
C ALA A 35 -3.43 -1.43 9.88
N PRO A 36 -4.72 -1.10 10.11
CA PRO A 36 -5.81 -1.52 9.24
C PRO A 36 -5.67 -0.99 7.81
N GLY A 37 -6.03 -1.84 6.84
CA GLY A 37 -6.01 -1.51 5.41
C GLY A 37 -4.62 -1.54 4.77
N GLN A 38 -3.63 -2.20 5.37
CA GLN A 38 -2.35 -2.45 4.73
C GLN A 38 -2.45 -3.61 3.72
N LEU A 39 -1.83 -3.42 2.57
CA LEU A 39 -1.62 -4.46 1.56
C LEU A 39 -0.23 -5.05 1.76
N THR A 40 -0.09 -6.36 1.59
CA THR A 40 1.22 -7.01 1.67
C THR A 40 2.14 -6.55 0.55
N ALA A 41 3.44 -6.70 0.75
CA ALA A 41 4.43 -6.36 -0.28
C ALA A 41 4.19 -7.13 -1.59
N GLN A 42 3.69 -8.37 -1.51
CA GLN A 42 3.30 -9.16 -2.68
C GLN A 42 2.10 -8.54 -3.41
N GLU A 43 1.00 -8.27 -2.70
CA GLU A 43 -0.20 -7.66 -3.29
C GLU A 43 0.11 -6.30 -3.93
N MET A 44 0.94 -5.49 -3.28
CA MET A 44 1.37 -4.20 -3.82
C MET A 44 2.13 -4.36 -5.15
N ARG A 45 3.03 -5.34 -5.26
CA ARG A 45 3.77 -5.63 -6.49
C ARG A 45 2.83 -6.09 -7.60
N GLU A 46 1.95 -7.05 -7.31
CA GLU A 46 0.96 -7.54 -8.28
C GLU A 46 0.06 -6.41 -8.79
N ILE A 47 -0.36 -5.50 -7.92
CA ILE A 47 -1.15 -4.32 -8.32
C ILE A 47 -0.32 -3.39 -9.21
N TRP A 48 0.92 -3.07 -8.83
CA TRP A 48 1.77 -2.18 -9.62
C TRP A 48 2.12 -2.77 -10.98
N GLU A 49 2.43 -4.06 -11.06
CA GLU A 49 2.68 -4.77 -12.34
C GLU A 49 1.46 -4.73 -13.27
N ARG A 50 0.24 -4.85 -12.72
CA ARG A 50 -1.01 -4.72 -13.50
C ARG A 50 -1.30 -3.29 -13.95
N LEU A 51 -0.75 -2.30 -13.27
CA LEU A 51 -0.90 -0.88 -13.61
C LEU A 51 0.17 -0.38 -14.60
N GLY A 52 1.18 -1.21 -14.93
CA GLY A 52 2.32 -0.89 -15.80
C GLY A 52 3.59 -0.67 -14.98
#